data_AF-A0A9J6DL24-F1
#
_entry.id   AF-A0A9J6DL24-F1
#
_cell.length_a   1.000
_cell.length_b   1.000
_cell.length_c   1.000
_cell.angle_alpha   90.00
_cell.angle_beta   90.00
_cell.angle_gamma   90.00
#
_symmetry.space_group_name_H-M   'P 1'
#
loop_
_entity.id
_entity.type
_entity.pdbx_description
1 polymer ?
#
loop_
_entity_poly.entity_id
_entity_poly.type
_entity_poly.pdbx_seq_one_letter_code
_entity_poly.pdbx_strand_id
1 'polypeptide(L)'
;MASAGYSSSTSLTEETPPRAASLPAAKPYQALSNQKLSVQAKKVAYNVYAQVRKSDPQLSVRAACRKVSELTGVSERSVFRIKLDVNSGTLKSPKRKRLRLPAMDDRAKTGKTRPQLHDSFSLAALRRKVHQYFLRNELPTAAKLAQDVTSDSDMNMPKMSVRTMQRLLNDIGFSFRKRKRN
;
A
#
# COMPACT_ATOMS: atom_id res chain seq x y z
N MET A 1 84.74 -9.44 -38.99
CA MET A 1 83.93 -9.54 -37.76
C MET A 1 82.62 -8.81 -38.01
N ALA A 2 81.51 -9.53 -38.02
CA ALA A 2 80.17 -8.97 -38.20
C ALA A 2 79.65 -8.44 -36.85
N SER A 3 79.06 -7.24 -36.81
CA SER A 3 78.25 -6.82 -35.66
C SER A 3 76.97 -6.14 -36.14
N ALA A 4 75.88 -6.62 -35.56
CA ALA A 4 74.50 -6.47 -35.97
C ALA A 4 73.97 -5.03 -35.89
N GLY A 5 73.09 -4.69 -36.84
CA GLY A 5 72.22 -3.54 -36.74
C GLY A 5 71.10 -3.77 -35.74
N TYR A 6 70.81 -2.75 -34.94
CA TYR A 6 69.57 -2.64 -34.18
C TYR A 6 68.85 -1.37 -34.65
N SER A 7 67.71 -1.58 -35.31
CA SER A 7 66.71 -0.55 -35.58
C SER A 7 65.63 -0.71 -34.52
N SER A 8 65.44 0.29 -33.67
CA SER A 8 64.33 0.32 -32.72
C SER A 8 63.54 1.60 -32.94
N SER A 9 62.44 1.45 -33.67
CA SER A 9 61.37 2.43 -33.82
C SER A 9 60.65 2.60 -32.48
N THR A 10 60.80 3.76 -31.85
CA THR A 10 59.94 4.19 -30.73
C THR A 10 58.67 4.83 -31.30
N SER A 11 57.58 4.07 -31.33
CA SER A 11 56.25 4.60 -31.60
C SER A 11 55.74 5.38 -30.37
N LEU A 12 55.60 6.70 -30.50
CA LEU A 12 54.79 7.49 -29.59
C LEU A 12 53.33 7.01 -29.70
N THR A 13 52.82 6.37 -28.66
CA THR A 13 51.38 6.17 -28.49
C THR A 13 50.79 7.43 -27.85
N GLU A 14 49.99 8.17 -28.61
CA GLU A 14 49.09 9.20 -28.08
C GLU A 14 48.13 8.58 -27.05
N GLU A 15 48.40 8.82 -25.77
CA GLU A 15 47.45 8.58 -24.68
C GLU A 15 46.24 9.51 -24.88
N THR A 16 45.16 8.96 -25.43
CA THR A 16 43.88 9.66 -25.55
C THR A 16 43.27 9.79 -24.16
N PRO A 17 42.92 10.99 -23.66
CA PRO A 17 42.38 11.14 -22.32
C PRO A 17 41.03 10.41 -22.17
N PRO A 18 40.74 9.82 -21.01
CA PRO A 18 39.50 9.08 -20.79
C PRO A 18 38.30 10.02 -20.98
N ARG A 19 37.45 9.67 -21.96
CA ARG A 19 36.18 10.32 -22.27
C ARG A 19 35.39 10.53 -20.98
N ALA A 20 35.33 11.78 -20.52
CA ALA A 20 34.58 12.17 -19.33
C ALA A 20 33.16 11.59 -19.42
N ALA A 21 32.84 10.66 -18.53
CA ALA A 21 31.52 10.07 -18.44
C ALA A 21 30.53 11.21 -18.17
N SER A 22 29.75 11.58 -19.19
CA SER A 22 28.72 12.60 -19.07
C SER A 22 27.81 12.22 -17.90
N LEU A 23 27.73 13.10 -16.89
CA LEU A 23 26.83 12.91 -15.76
C LEU A 23 25.43 12.60 -16.29
N PRO A 24 24.73 11.57 -15.77
CA PRO A 24 23.41 11.24 -16.23
C PRO A 24 22.52 12.48 -16.09
N ALA A 25 21.80 12.83 -17.16
CA ALA A 25 20.90 13.97 -17.18
C ALA A 25 20.00 13.93 -15.94
N ALA A 26 20.05 15.00 -15.13
CA ALA A 26 19.24 15.11 -13.93
C ALA A 26 17.77 14.89 -14.29
N LYS A 27 17.12 13.92 -13.63
CA LYS A 27 15.71 13.66 -13.85
C LYS A 27 14.95 14.97 -13.58
N PRO A 28 14.02 15.38 -14.46
CA PRO A 28 13.24 16.58 -14.22
C PRO A 28 12.55 16.48 -12.87
N TYR A 29 12.54 17.58 -12.12
CA TYR A 29 11.87 17.67 -10.82
C TYR A 29 10.42 17.23 -10.99
N GLN A 30 10.08 16.03 -10.50
CA GLN A 30 8.71 15.58 -10.50
C GLN A 30 8.01 16.27 -9.35
N ALA A 31 7.08 17.17 -9.65
CA ALA A 31 6.13 17.65 -8.65
C ALA A 31 5.35 16.43 -8.13
N LEU A 32 5.71 15.96 -6.94
CA LEU A 32 5.05 14.85 -6.23
C LEU A 32 3.66 15.33 -5.78
N SER A 33 2.76 15.55 -6.74
CA SER A 33 1.41 16.01 -6.46
C SER A 33 0.68 14.91 -5.67
N ASN A 34 0.07 15.30 -4.55
CA ASN A 34 -0.69 14.45 -3.62
C ASN A 34 0.09 13.60 -2.60
N GLN A 35 1.40 13.76 -2.46
CA GLN A 35 2.09 13.14 -1.32
C GLN A 35 1.75 13.83 0.00
N LYS A 36 1.52 13.02 1.05
CA LYS A 36 1.20 13.55 2.37
C LYS A 36 2.48 13.90 3.11
N LEU A 37 2.56 15.12 3.63
CA LEU A 37 3.69 15.58 4.43
C LEU A 37 3.89 14.73 5.70
N SER A 38 5.12 14.28 5.91
CA SER A 38 5.55 13.62 7.15
C SER A 38 5.52 14.61 8.32
N VAL A 39 5.50 14.10 9.55
CA VAL A 39 5.52 14.96 10.75
C VAL A 39 6.79 15.81 10.80
N GLN A 40 7.93 15.25 10.40
CA GLN A 40 9.21 15.97 10.35
C GLN A 40 9.17 17.11 9.33
N ALA A 41 8.65 16.87 8.11
CA ALA A 41 8.51 17.91 7.10
C ALA A 41 7.58 19.04 7.57
N LYS A 42 6.49 18.71 8.28
CA LYS A 42 5.61 19.72 8.89
C LYS A 42 6.34 20.54 9.97
N LYS A 43 7.18 19.91 10.79
CA LYS A 43 8.00 20.61 11.81
C LYS A 43 8.99 21.56 11.17
N VAL A 44 9.69 21.15 10.12
CA VAL A 44 10.62 22.00 9.37
C VAL A 44 9.89 23.22 8.81
N ALA A 45 8.75 23.02 8.14
CA ALA A 45 7.96 24.11 7.59
C ALA A 45 7.49 25.10 8.68
N TYR A 46 7.09 24.60 9.85
CA TYR A 46 6.72 25.45 10.98
C TYR A 46 7.90 26.22 11.58
N ASN A 47 9.07 25.58 11.71
CA ASN A 47 10.27 26.24 12.21
C ASN A 47 10.70 27.38 11.28
N VAL A 48 10.64 27.17 9.97
CA VAL A 48 10.89 28.23 8.97
C VAL A 48 9.87 29.36 9.12
N TYR A 49 8.58 29.05 9.29
CA TYR A 49 7.55 30.07 9.56
C TYR A 49 7.84 30.88 10.84
N ALA A 50 8.26 30.22 11.91
CA ALA A 50 8.62 30.89 13.16
C ALA A 50 9.83 31.82 12.98
N GLN A 51 10.81 31.44 12.17
CA GLN A 51 11.95 32.31 11.84
C GLN A 51 11.53 33.51 11.00
N VAL A 52 10.73 33.30 9.95
CA VAL A 52 10.21 34.42 9.12
C VAL A 52 9.44 35.43 9.96
N ARG A 53 8.65 34.97 10.95
CA ARG A 53 7.93 35.85 11.88
C ARG A 53 8.83 36.59 12.87
N LYS A 54 9.99 36.03 13.21
CA LYS A 54 10.99 36.70 14.07
C LYS A 54 11.76 37.75 13.28
N SER A 55 12.15 37.44 12.05
CA SER A 55 12.88 38.37 11.18
C SER A 55 12.01 39.56 10.76
N ASP A 56 10.75 39.32 10.41
CA ASP A 56 9.83 40.35 9.90
C ASP A 56 8.51 40.39 10.71
N PRO A 57 8.46 41.08 11.88
CA PRO A 57 7.28 41.08 12.75
C PRO A 57 6.04 41.75 12.13
N GLN A 58 6.25 42.73 11.25
CA GLN A 58 5.22 43.56 10.60
C GLN A 58 4.47 42.83 9.47
N LEU A 59 4.95 41.67 9.00
CA LEU A 59 4.34 40.98 7.86
C LEU A 59 2.94 40.43 8.21
N SER A 60 2.03 40.50 7.24
CA SER A 60 0.76 39.79 7.33
C SER A 60 0.99 38.27 7.38
N VAL A 61 0.09 37.54 8.05
CA VAL A 61 0.15 36.07 8.13
C VAL A 61 0.20 35.44 6.75
N ARG A 62 -0.56 36.00 5.79
CA ARG A 62 -0.60 35.50 4.41
C ARG A 62 0.73 35.71 3.70
N ALA A 63 1.35 36.88 3.86
CA ALA A 63 2.66 37.16 3.27
C ALA A 63 3.76 36.27 3.89
N ALA A 64 3.71 36.02 5.20
CA ALA A 64 4.63 35.08 5.85
C ALA A 64 4.47 33.65 5.30
N CYS A 65 3.23 33.17 5.12
CA CYS A 65 2.98 31.86 4.50
C CYS A 65 3.48 31.78 3.06
N ARG A 66 3.40 32.88 2.28
CA ARG A 66 3.94 32.94 0.92
C ARG A 66 5.46 32.81 0.90
N LYS A 67 6.17 33.59 1.71
CA LYS A 67 7.64 33.47 1.86
C LYS A 67 8.04 32.05 2.27
N VAL A 68 7.33 31.45 3.23
CA VAL A 68 7.60 30.06 3.66
C VAL A 68 7.33 29.05 2.55
N SER A 69 6.29 29.26 1.75
CA SER A 69 5.97 28.40 0.60
C SER A 69 7.08 28.41 -0.43
N GLU A 70 7.66 29.59 -0.71
CA GLU A 70 8.80 29.74 -1.62
C GLU A 70 10.06 29.06 -1.07
N LEU A 71 10.34 29.22 0.23
CA LEU A 71 11.52 28.64 0.86
C LEU A 71 11.45 27.10 1.02
N THR A 72 10.26 26.55 1.28
CA THR A 72 10.09 25.13 1.64
C THR A 72 9.53 24.27 0.50
N GLY A 73 9.03 24.89 -0.57
CA GLY A 73 8.31 24.20 -1.65
C GLY A 73 6.96 23.62 -1.22
N VAL A 74 6.44 24.00 -0.06
CA VAL A 74 5.15 23.54 0.48
C VAL A 74 4.09 24.60 0.21
N SER A 75 2.98 24.23 -0.41
CA SER A 75 1.92 25.19 -0.77
C SER A 75 1.44 26.06 0.41
N GLU A 76 1.13 27.33 0.14
CA GLU A 76 0.63 28.30 1.14
C GLU A 76 -0.48 27.72 2.02
N ARG A 77 -1.43 26.99 1.40
CA ARG A 77 -2.56 26.35 2.09
C ARG A 77 -2.12 25.26 3.07
N SER A 78 -1.07 24.52 2.73
CA SER A 78 -0.50 23.49 3.61
C SER A 78 0.24 24.12 4.78
N VAL A 79 1.01 25.20 4.55
CA VAL A 79 1.67 25.96 5.62
C VAL A 79 0.63 26.52 6.61
N PHE A 80 -0.48 27.09 6.09
CA PHE A 80 -1.56 27.59 6.93
C PHE A 80 -2.21 26.47 7.78
N ARG A 81 -2.44 25.29 7.19
CA ARG A 81 -2.92 24.11 7.93
C ARG A 81 -1.93 23.64 8.98
N ILE A 82 -0.63 23.62 8.67
CA ILE A 82 0.42 23.24 9.63
C ILE A 82 0.41 24.18 10.83
N LYS A 83 0.30 25.50 10.59
CA LYS A 83 0.15 26.49 11.67
C LYS A 83 -1.07 26.20 12.55
N LEU A 84 -2.22 25.93 11.94
CA LEU A 84 -3.44 25.58 12.68
C LEU A 84 -3.27 24.28 13.49
N ASP A 85 -2.66 23.25 12.90
CA ASP A 85 -2.37 21.97 13.56
C ASP A 85 -1.48 22.20 14.80
N VAL A 86 -0.44 23.04 14.70
CA VAL A 86 0.44 23.38 15.84
C VAL A 86 -0.31 24.16 16.92
N ASN A 87 -1.07 25.19 16.52
CA ASN A 87 -1.86 25.98 17.46
C ASN A 87 -2.92 25.15 18.20
N SER A 88 -3.46 24.11 17.55
CA SER A 88 -4.38 23.14 18.17
C SER A 88 -3.71 22.15 19.13
N GLY A 89 -2.38 22.23 19.29
CA GLY A 89 -1.62 21.52 20.31
C GLY A 89 -0.74 20.37 19.81
N THR A 90 -0.94 19.82 18.60
CA THR A 90 -0.05 18.75 18.10
C THR A 90 -0.08 18.57 16.58
N LEU A 91 1.11 18.46 15.98
CA LEU A 91 1.27 18.02 14.59
C LEU A 91 0.89 16.55 14.41
N LYS A 92 -0.27 16.29 13.82
CA LYS A 92 -0.74 14.92 13.54
C LYS A 92 -0.13 14.39 12.25
N SER A 93 0.38 13.15 12.31
CA SER A 93 0.70 12.38 11.12
C SER A 93 -0.58 12.04 10.37
N PRO A 94 -0.55 11.97 9.03
CA PRO A 94 -1.67 11.41 8.31
C PRO A 94 -1.91 9.97 8.77
N LYS A 95 -3.11 9.69 9.30
CA LYS A 95 -3.47 8.31 9.68
C LYS A 95 -3.31 7.43 8.44
N ARG A 96 -2.43 6.43 8.52
CA ARG A 96 -2.40 5.35 7.53
C ARG A 96 -3.75 4.66 7.63
N LYS A 97 -4.46 4.52 6.50
CA LYS A 97 -5.65 3.67 6.47
C LYS A 97 -5.15 2.28 6.83
N ARG A 98 -5.45 1.79 8.05
CA ARG A 98 -5.31 0.36 8.33
C ARG A 98 -6.12 -0.34 7.25
N LEU A 99 -5.51 -1.32 6.58
CA LEU A 99 -6.29 -2.24 5.77
C LEU A 99 -7.44 -2.71 6.68
N ARG A 100 -8.69 -2.53 6.23
CA ARG A 100 -9.86 -3.01 6.96
C ARG A 100 -9.81 -4.54 6.90
N LEU A 101 -9.02 -5.13 7.77
CA LEU A 101 -9.14 -6.54 8.11
C LEU A 101 -10.39 -6.61 8.99
N PRO A 102 -11.44 -7.36 8.60
CA PRO A 102 -12.65 -7.46 9.40
C PRO A 102 -12.27 -7.98 10.79
N ALA A 103 -12.62 -7.23 11.85
CA ALA A 103 -12.26 -7.53 13.24
C ALA A 103 -12.78 -8.88 13.77
N MET A 104 -13.57 -9.60 12.96
CA MET A 104 -14.21 -10.87 13.26
C MET A 104 -13.79 -12.00 12.30
N ASP A 105 -12.92 -11.73 11.32
CA ASP A 105 -12.38 -12.76 10.44
C ASP A 105 -10.95 -13.08 10.94
N ASP A 106 -10.65 -14.34 11.27
CA ASP A 106 -9.28 -14.81 11.64
C ASP A 106 -8.22 -14.46 10.57
N ARG A 107 -8.68 -14.09 9.37
CA ARG A 107 -7.93 -13.40 8.31
C ARG A 107 -7.06 -12.26 8.83
N ALA A 108 -7.54 -11.52 9.84
CA ALA A 108 -6.87 -10.36 10.39
C ALA A 108 -5.60 -10.71 11.20
N LYS A 109 -5.54 -11.91 11.78
CA LYS A 109 -4.42 -12.34 12.63
C LYS A 109 -3.33 -13.05 11.84
N THR A 110 -3.71 -13.79 10.79
CA THR A 110 -2.79 -14.71 10.11
C THR A 110 -2.42 -14.27 8.69
N GLY A 111 -3.11 -13.28 8.10
CA GLY A 111 -2.90 -12.85 6.72
C GLY A 111 -3.36 -13.85 5.65
N LYS A 112 -3.85 -15.03 6.06
CA LYS A 112 -4.37 -16.10 5.21
C LYS A 112 -5.74 -15.77 4.64
N THR A 113 -6.06 -16.21 3.43
CA THR A 113 -7.41 -16.15 2.86
C THR A 113 -8.37 -17.09 3.61
N ARG A 114 -9.70 -16.88 3.51
CA ARG A 114 -10.68 -17.77 4.17
C ARG A 114 -10.54 -19.25 3.79
N PRO A 115 -10.35 -19.63 2.51
CA PRO A 115 -10.08 -21.03 2.20
C PRO A 115 -8.78 -21.54 2.83
N GLN A 116 -7.75 -20.71 2.99
CA GLN A 116 -6.51 -21.08 3.68
C GLN A 116 -6.65 -21.18 5.21
N LEU A 117 -7.76 -20.71 5.79
CA LEU A 117 -8.04 -20.84 7.21
C LEU A 117 -8.62 -22.24 7.53
N HIS A 118 -9.30 -22.84 6.57
CA HIS A 118 -9.90 -24.17 6.70
C HIS A 118 -8.99 -25.22 6.09
N ASP A 119 -8.99 -26.43 6.64
CA ASP A 119 -8.25 -27.53 6.06
C ASP A 119 -8.85 -27.93 4.70
N SER A 120 -7.97 -28.40 3.81
CA SER A 120 -8.32 -28.89 2.48
C SER A 120 -9.38 -29.99 2.52
N PHE A 121 -9.32 -30.87 3.54
CA PHE A 121 -10.31 -31.92 3.78
C PHE A 121 -11.70 -31.34 4.06
N SER A 122 -11.78 -30.36 4.96
CA SER A 122 -13.05 -29.69 5.29
C SER A 122 -13.64 -29.00 4.04
N LEU A 123 -12.82 -28.32 3.25
CA LEU A 123 -13.26 -27.69 2.00
C LEU A 123 -13.77 -28.73 0.97
N ALA A 124 -13.11 -29.88 0.86
CA ALA A 124 -13.54 -30.96 -0.01
C ALA A 124 -14.88 -31.55 0.43
N ALA A 125 -15.06 -31.75 1.74
CA ALA A 125 -16.31 -32.20 2.31
C ALA A 125 -17.45 -31.20 2.03
N LEU A 126 -17.19 -29.89 2.12
CA LEU A 126 -18.19 -28.85 1.82
C LEU A 126 -18.59 -28.86 0.34
N ARG A 127 -17.62 -29.02 -0.58
CA ARG A 127 -17.91 -29.23 -2.01
C ARG A 127 -18.81 -30.46 -2.21
N ARG A 128 -18.47 -31.58 -1.56
CA ARG A 128 -19.26 -32.81 -1.64
C ARG A 128 -20.71 -32.59 -1.17
N LYS A 129 -20.92 -31.89 -0.06
CA LYS A 129 -22.28 -31.58 0.43
C LYS A 129 -23.06 -30.72 -0.57
N VAL A 130 -22.45 -29.69 -1.14
CA VAL A 130 -23.10 -28.88 -2.21
C VAL A 130 -23.52 -29.75 -3.39
N HIS A 131 -22.66 -30.67 -3.84
CA HIS A 131 -23.00 -31.60 -4.93
C HIS A 131 -24.06 -32.62 -4.52
N GLN A 132 -24.10 -33.09 -3.27
CA GLN A 132 -25.16 -33.98 -2.79
C GLN A 132 -26.54 -33.33 -2.86
N TYR A 133 -26.65 -32.04 -2.52
CA TYR A 133 -27.90 -31.28 -2.71
C TYR A 133 -28.34 -31.27 -4.18
N PHE A 134 -27.39 -31.05 -5.09
CA PHE A 134 -27.67 -31.09 -6.52
C PHE A 134 -28.14 -32.47 -7.00
N LEU A 135 -27.50 -33.56 -6.53
CA LEU A 135 -27.91 -34.94 -6.84
C LEU A 135 -29.30 -35.29 -6.29
N ARG A 136 -29.68 -34.70 -5.16
CA ARG A 136 -31.02 -34.87 -4.55
C ARG A 136 -32.08 -33.96 -5.16
N ASN A 137 -31.76 -33.19 -6.19
CA ASN A 137 -32.63 -32.17 -6.79
C ASN A 137 -33.13 -31.12 -5.77
N GLU A 138 -32.37 -30.89 -4.70
CA GLU A 138 -32.66 -29.87 -3.70
C GLU A 138 -31.79 -28.64 -3.90
N LEU A 139 -32.34 -27.45 -3.59
CA LEU A 139 -31.59 -26.20 -3.72
C LEU A 139 -30.57 -26.01 -2.58
N PRO A 140 -29.25 -25.98 -2.85
CA PRO A 140 -28.23 -25.74 -1.83
C PRO A 140 -28.23 -24.27 -1.42
N THR A 141 -29.03 -23.93 -0.41
CA THR A 141 -29.02 -22.58 0.18
C THR A 141 -27.92 -22.49 1.24
N ALA A 142 -27.24 -21.34 1.32
CA ALA A 142 -26.19 -21.13 2.33
C ALA A 142 -26.67 -21.33 3.78
N ALA A 143 -27.95 -21.09 4.07
CA ALA A 143 -28.54 -21.35 5.38
C ALA A 143 -28.62 -22.85 5.68
N LYS A 144 -29.08 -23.66 4.72
CA LYS A 144 -29.10 -25.13 4.83
C LYS A 144 -27.69 -25.69 5.02
N LEU A 145 -26.75 -25.23 4.21
CA LEU A 145 -25.35 -25.67 4.31
C LEU A 145 -24.71 -25.29 5.65
N ALA A 146 -24.99 -24.09 6.19
CA ALA A 146 -24.47 -23.70 7.50
C ALA A 146 -25.09 -24.53 8.64
N GLN A 147 -26.36 -24.92 8.51
CA GLN A 147 -27.02 -25.81 9.45
C GLN A 147 -26.42 -27.23 9.39
N ASP A 148 -26.29 -27.79 8.19
CA ASP A 148 -25.70 -29.11 7.98
C ASP A 148 -24.27 -29.19 8.49
N VAL A 149 -23.44 -28.17 8.25
CA VAL A 149 -22.07 -28.10 8.79
C VAL A 149 -22.06 -28.09 10.32
N THR A 150 -23.11 -27.57 10.95
CA THR A 150 -23.25 -27.59 12.42
C THR A 150 -23.78 -28.94 12.93
N SER A 151 -24.56 -29.65 12.11
CA SER A 151 -25.20 -30.93 12.48
C SER A 151 -24.38 -32.17 12.12
N ASP A 152 -23.59 -32.12 11.05
CA ASP A 152 -22.69 -33.20 10.62
C ASP A 152 -21.42 -33.19 11.48
N SER A 153 -21.34 -34.12 12.44
CA SER A 153 -20.16 -34.37 13.27
C SER A 153 -18.90 -34.76 12.48
N ASP A 154 -19.05 -35.21 11.24
CA ASP A 154 -17.94 -35.58 10.35
C ASP A 154 -17.21 -34.38 9.75
N MET A 155 -17.82 -33.19 9.77
CA MET A 155 -17.16 -31.96 9.33
C MET A 155 -16.48 -31.28 10.51
N ASN A 156 -15.15 -31.38 10.56
CA ASN A 156 -14.34 -30.60 11.49
C ASN A 156 -14.28 -29.12 11.06
N MET A 157 -15.42 -28.43 11.11
CA MET A 157 -15.57 -27.01 10.84
C MET A 157 -16.26 -26.31 12.01
N PRO A 158 -15.82 -25.10 12.38
CA PRO A 158 -16.51 -24.32 13.40
C PRO A 158 -17.88 -23.85 12.88
N LYS A 159 -18.84 -23.73 13.81
CA LYS A 159 -20.14 -23.11 13.53
C LYS A 159 -19.93 -21.72 12.92
N MET A 160 -20.51 -21.49 11.75
CA MET A 160 -20.33 -20.23 11.01
C MET A 160 -21.66 -19.56 10.66
N SER A 161 -21.61 -18.23 10.53
CA SER A 161 -22.78 -17.46 10.10
C SER A 161 -23.11 -17.73 8.62
N VAL A 162 -24.38 -17.56 8.23
CA VAL A 162 -24.81 -17.67 6.82
C VAL A 162 -24.00 -16.77 5.88
N ARG A 163 -23.65 -15.56 6.34
CA ARG A 163 -22.82 -14.62 5.57
C ARG A 163 -21.40 -15.15 5.39
N THR A 164 -20.83 -15.78 6.41
CA THR A 164 -19.50 -16.39 6.34
C THR A 164 -19.51 -17.57 5.38
N MET A 165 -20.54 -18.43 5.46
CA MET A 165 -20.75 -19.55 4.55
C MET A 165 -20.84 -19.10 3.08
N GLN A 166 -21.63 -18.04 2.80
CA GLN A 166 -21.72 -17.46 1.45
C GLN A 166 -20.37 -16.98 0.92
N ARG A 167 -19.58 -16.29 1.75
CA ARG A 167 -18.25 -15.81 1.37
C ARG A 167 -17.29 -16.96 1.12
N LEU A 168 -17.31 -17.98 1.98
CA LEU A 168 -16.48 -19.17 1.83
C LEU A 168 -16.81 -19.91 0.53
N LEU A 169 -18.09 -20.11 0.23
CA LEU A 169 -18.53 -20.75 -1.01
C LEU A 169 -18.11 -19.94 -2.25
N ASN A 170 -18.18 -18.62 -2.21
CA ASN A 170 -17.66 -17.76 -3.27
C ASN A 170 -16.13 -17.91 -3.45
N ASP A 171 -15.38 -17.95 -2.35
CA ASP A 171 -13.92 -18.12 -2.38
C ASP A 171 -13.51 -19.51 -2.91
N ILE A 172 -14.36 -20.53 -2.73
CA ILE A 172 -14.17 -21.92 -3.21
C ILE A 172 -14.50 -22.07 -4.70
N GLY A 173 -15.24 -21.11 -5.28
CA GLY A 173 -15.61 -21.07 -6.71
C GLY A 173 -17.11 -21.21 -7.00
N PHE A 174 -17.98 -21.29 -5.99
CA PHE A 174 -19.43 -21.29 -6.20
C PHE A 174 -19.97 -19.87 -6.36
N SER A 175 -21.11 -19.72 -7.05
CA SER A 175 -21.80 -18.43 -7.16
C SER A 175 -23.26 -18.57 -6.76
N PHE A 176 -23.78 -17.55 -6.08
CA PHE A 176 -25.19 -17.50 -5.69
C PHE A 176 -25.99 -16.74 -6.74
N ARG A 177 -27.05 -17.38 -7.25
CA ARG A 177 -28.04 -16.73 -8.10
C ARG A 177 -29.35 -16.55 -7.33
N LYS A 178 -29.92 -15.35 -7.41
CA LYS A 178 -31.28 -15.11 -6.92
C LYS A 178 -32.26 -15.69 -7.93
N ARG A 179 -33.16 -16.56 -7.47
CA ARG A 179 -34.26 -17.07 -8.30
C ARG A 179 -35.40 -16.06 -8.27
N LYS A 180 -35.89 -15.65 -9.44
CA LYS A 180 -37.17 -14.94 -9.53
C LYS A 180 -38.29 -15.92 -9.16
N ARG A 181 -39.24 -15.50 -8.32
CA ARG A 181 -40.50 -16.24 -8.17
C ARG A 181 -41.22 -16.16 -9.53
N ASN A 182 -41.57 -17.31 -10.08
CA ASN A 182 -42.53 -17.37 -11.19
C ASN A 182 -43.90 -16.98 -10.65
#